data_AF-A0A4R0E2U0-F1
#
_entry.id   AF-A0A4R0E2U0-F1
#
_cell.length_a   1.000
_cell.length_b   1.000
_cell.length_c   1.000
_cell.angle_alpha   90.00
_cell.angle_beta   90.00
_cell.angle_gamma   90.00
#
_symmetry.space_group_name_H-M   'P 1'
#
loop_
_entity.id
_entity.type
_entity.pdbx_description
1 polymer ?
#
loop_
_entity_poly.entity_id
_entity_poly.type
_entity_poly.pdbx_seq_one_letter_code
_entity_poly.pdbx_strand_id
1 'polypeptide(L)'
;DAEVYVLSKEEGGRHTPFLNGYRPQFYFRTTDVTGAIQLQEGVEMVMPGDNVEMSVELIHPIAMDPGLRFAIREGGRTVGAGVVAKVTL
;
A
#
# COMPACT_ATOMS: atom_id res chain seq x y z
N ASP A 1 9.16 2.29 4.43
CA ASP A 1 8.14 1.79 5.38
C ASP A 1 6.92 2.69 5.39
N ALA A 2 5.74 2.09 5.51
CA ALA A 2 4.47 2.80 5.52
C ALA A 2 3.47 2.16 6.47
N GLU A 3 2.60 2.98 7.03
CA GLU A 3 1.37 2.56 7.70
C GLU A 3 0.22 2.65 6.69
N VAL A 4 -0.57 1.59 6.58
CA VAL A 4 -1.61 1.46 5.56
C VAL A 4 -2.89 0.96 6.19
N TYR A 5 -3.98 1.66 5.90
CA TYR A 5 -5.33 1.16 6.05
C TYR A 5 -5.79 0.49 4.75
N VAL A 6 -6.25 -0.76 4.84
CA VAL A 6 -6.81 -1.49 3.71
C VAL A 6 -8.32 -1.34 3.74
N LEU A 7 -8.90 -0.79 2.68
CA LEU A 7 -10.35 -0.56 2.63
C LEU A 7 -11.10 -1.88 2.78
N SER A 8 -12.16 -1.85 3.58
CA SER A 8 -13.06 -2.99 3.72
C SER A 8 -13.81 -3.26 2.42
N LYS A 9 -14.49 -4.40 2.37
CA LYS A 9 -15.38 -4.74 1.25
C LYS A 9 -16.52 -3.72 1.13
N GLU A 10 -17.07 -3.27 2.26
CA GLU A 10 -18.19 -2.33 2.33
C GLU A 10 -17.80 -0.93 1.82
N GLU A 11 -16.54 -0.57 1.96
CA GLU A 11 -15.97 0.68 1.43
C GLU A 11 -15.56 0.57 -0.05
N GLY A 12 -15.81 -0.58 -0.69
CA GLY A 12 -15.47 -0.83 -2.09
C GLY A 12 -14.02 -1.28 -2.33
N GLY A 13 -13.32 -1.71 -1.28
CA GLY A 13 -11.98 -2.27 -1.35
C GLY A 13 -11.96 -3.70 -1.89
N ARG A 14 -10.97 -4.48 -1.44
CA ARG A 14 -10.84 -5.89 -1.85
C ARG A 14 -11.89 -6.77 -1.18
N HIS A 15 -12.26 -7.85 -1.86
CA HIS A 15 -13.11 -8.89 -1.28
C HIS A 15 -12.30 -10.00 -0.59
N THR A 16 -11.03 -10.16 -0.98
CA THR A 16 -10.13 -11.21 -0.52
C THR A 16 -8.84 -10.59 0.02
N PRO A 17 -8.14 -11.28 0.94
CA PRO A 17 -6.86 -10.81 1.43
C PRO A 17 -5.80 -10.68 0.32
N PHE A 18 -4.70 -10.03 0.66
CA PHE A 18 -3.47 -10.09 -0.12
C PHE A 18 -2.31 -10.62 0.74
N LEU A 19 -1.27 -11.11 0.08
CA LEU A 19 -0.09 -11.71 0.71
C LEU A 19 1.18 -10.96 0.31
N ASN A 20 2.33 -11.41 0.82
CA ASN A 20 3.64 -10.98 0.34
C ASN A 20 3.80 -11.16 -1.18
N GLY A 21 4.51 -10.23 -1.81
CA GLY A 21 4.70 -10.22 -3.27
C GLY A 21 3.54 -9.59 -4.04
N TYR A 22 2.54 -9.06 -3.34
CA TYR A 22 1.48 -8.25 -3.93
C TYR A 22 2.05 -6.97 -4.57
N ARG A 23 1.63 -6.68 -5.82
CA ARG A 23 2.18 -5.60 -6.66
C ARG A 23 1.12 -4.61 -7.19
N PRO A 24 0.51 -3.79 -6.34
CA PRO A 24 -0.45 -2.77 -6.76
C PRO A 24 0.21 -1.53 -7.35
N GLN A 25 -0.62 -0.59 -7.78
CA GLN A 25 -0.23 0.78 -8.10
C GLN A 25 -0.32 1.64 -6.84
N PHE A 26 0.71 2.44 -6.59
CA PHE A 26 0.74 3.45 -5.54
C PHE A 26 0.55 4.82 -6.18
N TYR A 27 -0.53 5.49 -5.81
CA TYR A 27 -0.85 6.81 -6.30
C TYR A 27 -0.30 7.87 -5.35
N PHE A 28 0.75 8.54 -5.80
CA PHE A 28 1.34 9.69 -5.12
C PHE A 28 0.97 10.97 -5.86
N ARG A 29 0.12 11.80 -5.24
CA ARG A 29 -0.37 13.10 -5.76
C ARG A 29 -1.07 13.03 -7.13
N THR A 30 -0.31 12.82 -8.19
CA THR A 30 -0.73 12.85 -9.61
C THR A 30 -0.23 11.65 -10.42
N THR A 31 0.51 10.73 -9.79
CA THR A 31 1.23 9.66 -10.51
C THR A 31 0.98 8.31 -9.85
N ASP A 32 0.61 7.33 -10.68
CA ASP A 32 0.59 5.91 -10.30
C ASP A 32 1.98 5.30 -10.57
N VAL A 33 2.55 4.62 -9.59
CA VAL A 33 3.78 3.82 -9.73
C VAL A 33 3.56 2.44 -9.15
N THR A 34 3.91 1.39 -9.88
CA THR A 34 3.82 0.03 -9.34
C THR A 34 4.82 -0.15 -8.21
N GLY A 35 4.45 -0.86 -7.14
CA GLY A 35 5.38 -1.22 -6.09
C GLY A 35 5.13 -2.64 -5.60
N ALA A 36 6.16 -3.27 -5.04
CA ALA A 36 6.04 -4.56 -4.37
C ALA A 36 5.90 -4.34 -2.86
N ILE A 37 4.91 -5.01 -2.26
CA ILE A 37 4.69 -4.98 -0.80
C ILE A 37 5.44 -6.14 -0.15
N GLN A 38 6.10 -5.82 0.96
CA GLN A 38 6.65 -6.78 1.90
C GLN A 38 6.06 -6.51 3.29
N LEU A 39 5.30 -7.50 3.78
CA LEU A 39 4.70 -7.57 5.10
C LEU A 39 5.77 -7.91 6.15
N GLN A 40 5.49 -7.51 7.39
CA GLN A 40 6.34 -7.79 8.54
C GLN A 40 6.44 -9.29 8.84
N GLU A 41 7.51 -9.68 9.53
CA GLU A 41 7.69 -11.07 9.97
C GLU A 41 6.50 -11.54 10.83
N GLY A 42 5.99 -12.74 10.56
CA GLY A 42 4.81 -13.29 11.22
C GLY A 42 3.46 -12.82 10.64
N VAL A 43 3.44 -11.85 9.71
CA VAL A 43 2.22 -11.44 9.00
C VAL A 43 2.13 -12.16 7.66
N GLU A 44 1.29 -13.20 7.59
CA GLU A 44 1.14 -14.02 6.39
C GLU A 44 0.24 -13.38 5.33
N MET A 45 -0.80 -12.67 5.77
CA MET A 45 -1.79 -12.04 4.89
C MET A 45 -2.41 -10.81 5.57
N VAL A 46 -2.99 -9.93 4.75
CA VAL A 46 -3.70 -8.74 5.22
C VAL A 46 -5.14 -8.79 4.73
N MET A 47 -6.08 -8.62 5.65
CA MET A 47 -7.51 -8.68 5.38
C MET A 47 -8.05 -7.29 4.98
N PRO A 48 -9.12 -7.23 4.17
CA PRO A 48 -9.86 -5.99 3.97
C PRO A 48 -10.36 -5.44 5.31
N GLY A 49 -10.10 -4.16 5.59
CA GLY A 49 -10.42 -3.49 6.85
C GLY A 49 -9.27 -3.42 7.86
N ASP A 50 -8.13 -4.06 7.58
CA ASP A 50 -6.98 -4.04 8.49
C ASP A 50 -6.18 -2.73 8.41
N ASN A 51 -5.51 -2.41 9.52
CA ASN A 51 -4.40 -1.47 9.55
C ASN A 51 -3.10 -2.26 9.69
N VAL A 52 -2.13 -1.99 8.83
CA VAL A 52 -0.89 -2.77 8.76
C VAL A 52 0.31 -1.86 8.49
N GLU A 53 1.45 -2.21 9.08
CA GLU A 53 2.75 -1.68 8.71
C GLU A 53 3.40 -2.56 7.65
N MET A 54 3.95 -1.96 6.60
CA MET A 54 4.61 -2.69 5.52
C MET A 54 5.77 -1.92 4.91
N SER A 55 6.68 -2.66 4.27
CA SER A 55 7.68 -2.09 3.37
C SER A 55 7.17 -2.10 1.94
N VAL A 56 7.52 -1.07 1.17
CA VAL A 56 7.13 -0.93 -0.24
C VAL A 56 8.36 -0.59 -1.06
N GLU A 57 8.63 -1.39 -2.08
CA GLU A 57 9.67 -1.13 -3.09
C GLU A 57 9.01 -0.65 -4.39
N LEU A 58 9.25 0.60 -4.77
CA LEU A 58 8.67 1.18 -5.99
C LEU A 58 9.54 0.86 -7.21
N ILE A 59 8.92 0.52 -8.34
CA ILE A 59 9.67 0.19 -9.57
C ILE A 59 10.35 1.41 -10.22
N HIS A 60 9.88 2.61 -9.86
CA HIS A 60 10.47 3.88 -10.27
C HIS A 60 10.57 4.80 -9.05
N PRO A 61 11.61 5.64 -8.95
CA PRO A 61 11.77 6.55 -7.83
C PRO A 61 10.65 7.60 -7.82
N ILE A 62 10.15 7.90 -6.61
CA ILE A 62 9.23 9.00 -6.33
C ILE A 62 9.86 9.86 -5.23
N ALA A 63 9.87 11.18 -5.44
CA ALA A 63 10.26 12.11 -4.40
C ALA A 63 9.23 12.08 -3.27
N MET A 64 9.67 11.78 -2.04
CA MET A 64 8.80 11.63 -0.88
C MET A 64 9.53 11.97 0.42
N ASP A 65 8.72 12.36 1.41
CA ASP A 65 9.14 12.59 2.79
C ASP A 65 8.21 11.81 3.75
N PRO A 66 8.65 11.50 4.98
CA PRO A 66 7.75 11.00 6.03
C PRO A 66 6.50 11.89 6.19
N GLY A 67 5.35 11.27 6.36
CA GLY A 67 4.04 11.95 6.42
C GLY A 67 3.36 12.14 5.07
N LEU A 68 4.03 11.88 3.94
CA LEU A 68 3.39 11.91 2.62
C LEU A 68 2.31 10.82 2.54
N ARG A 69 1.09 11.23 2.19
CA ARG A 69 -0.06 10.33 1.99
C ARG A 69 -0.10 9.80 0.57
N PHE A 70 -0.57 8.58 0.42
CA PHE A 70 -0.78 7.92 -0.87
C PHE A 70 -2.01 7.02 -0.84
N ALA A 71 -2.47 6.63 -2.03
CA ALA A 71 -3.49 5.61 -2.20
C ALA A 71 -2.90 4.35 -2.84
N ILE A 72 -3.40 3.19 -2.47
CA ILE A 72 -3.10 1.90 -3.13
C ILE A 72 -4.24 1.60 -4.08
N ARG A 73 -3.93 1.28 -5.34
CA ARG A 73 -4.91 1.10 -6.41
C ARG A 73 -4.71 -0.19 -7.19
N GLU A 74 -5.84 -0.77 -7.60
CA GLU A 74 -5.93 -1.92 -8.50
C GLU A 74 -6.95 -1.64 -9.60
N GLY A 75 -6.53 -1.78 -10.87
CA GLY A 75 -7.44 -1.54 -12.00
C GLY A 75 -8.13 -0.18 -11.95
N GLY A 76 -7.44 0.84 -11.41
CA GLY A 76 -7.97 2.19 -11.23
C GLY A 76 -8.85 2.41 -9.98
N ARG A 77 -9.15 1.38 -9.19
CA ARG A 77 -9.93 1.48 -7.94
C ARG A 77 -9.02 1.60 -6.73
N THR A 78 -9.38 2.44 -5.77
CA THR A 78 -8.65 2.53 -4.49
C THR A 78 -8.99 1.34 -3.61
N VAL A 79 -7.96 0.66 -3.11
CA VAL A 79 -8.07 -0.51 -2.22
C VAL A 79 -7.34 -0.33 -0.89
N GLY A 80 -6.50 0.70 -0.77
CA GLY A 80 -5.92 1.11 0.51
C GLY A 80 -5.56 2.59 0.53
N ALA A 81 -5.32 3.12 1.72
CA ALA A 81 -4.80 4.45 1.96
C ALA A 81 -3.62 4.36 2.93
N GLY A 82 -2.52 5.02 2.61
CA GLY A 82 -1.30 4.92 3.41
C GLY A 82 -0.63 6.25 3.66
N VAL A 83 0.30 6.22 4.61
CA VAL A 83 1.21 7.31 4.93
C VAL A 83 2.64 6.77 4.99
N VAL A 84 3.57 7.47 4.37
CA VAL A 84 5.00 7.14 4.45
C VAL A 84 5.47 7.36 5.88
N ALA A 85 5.88 6.28 6.55
CA ALA A 85 6.41 6.36 7.91
C ALA A 85 7.92 6.66 7.88
N LYS A 86 8.65 6.03 6.96
CA LYS A 86 10.10 6.20 6.80
C LYS A 86 10.52 5.93 5.36
N VAL A 87 11.40 6.79 4.84
CA VAL A 87 12.04 6.62 3.54
C VAL A 87 13.37 5.90 3.74
N THR A 88 13.59 4.83 2.96
CA THR A 88 14.81 4.04 2.92
C THR A 88 15.37 4.09 1.52
N LEU A 89 16.69 4.24 1.40
CA LEU A 89 17.43 4.30 0.12
C LEU A 89 18.02 2.95 -0.23
#